data_AF-A0A101JUS0-F1
#
_entry.id   AF-A0A101JUS0-F1
#
_cell.length_a   1.000
_cell.length_b   1.000
_cell.length_c   1.000
_cell.angle_alpha   90.00
_cell.angle_beta   90.00
_cell.angle_gamma   90.00
#
_symmetry.space_group_name_H-M   'P 1'
#
loop_
_entity.id
_entity.type
_entity.pdbx_description
1 polymer ?
#
loop_
_entity_poly.entity_id
_entity_poly.type
_entity_poly.pdbx_seq_one_letter_code
_entity_poly.pdbx_strand_id
1 'polypeptide(L)'
;KNLLIGGEPGAGKSGLLNGAMAHAALSLDCKLCLFDGKQVELGQWRECADVFVGPNLGQALSVLKRLQTMMDRRYAYLLACGRRKITPRDAFLPYVVGIDEIAYFSATVGRKQDRDDFASLLRDLVARGRAVGIIVIAATQRPSSDIIPTSLRDLFAWRFAGRCTTNSSSDIVLGQGWAQLGWSAN
;
A
#
# COMPACT_ATOMS: atom_id res chain seq x y z
N LYS A 1 -4.83 -2.58 9.52
CA LYS A 1 -5.74 -2.00 8.48
C LYS A 1 -4.86 -1.41 7.39
N ASN A 2 -5.39 -1.06 6.22
CA ASN A 2 -4.58 -0.42 5.19
C ASN A 2 -4.21 1.02 5.62
N LEU A 3 -2.99 1.44 5.30
CA LEU A 3 -2.43 2.75 5.64
C LEU A 3 -1.90 3.45 4.37
N LEU A 4 -2.31 4.71 4.18
CA LEU A 4 -1.73 5.63 3.19
C LEU A 4 -0.83 6.64 3.90
N ILE A 5 0.38 6.83 3.38
CA ILE A 5 1.39 7.76 3.89
C ILE A 5 1.68 8.79 2.79
N GLY A 6 1.54 10.08 3.08
CA GLY A 6 1.82 11.16 2.13
C GLY A 6 2.57 12.33 2.76
N GLY A 7 3.13 13.20 1.93
CA GLY A 7 3.98 14.32 2.35
C GLY A 7 5.18 14.51 1.43
N GLU A 8 5.95 15.57 1.62
CA GLU A 8 7.15 15.89 0.83
C GLU A 8 8.37 15.02 1.16
N PRO A 9 9.40 14.99 0.29
CA PRO A 9 10.72 14.50 0.66
C PRO A 9 11.20 15.08 2.00
N GLY A 10 11.79 14.23 2.86
CA GLY A 10 12.22 14.63 4.20
C GLY A 10 11.12 14.74 5.27
N ALA A 11 9.85 14.55 4.92
CA ALA A 11 8.72 14.64 5.87
C ALA A 11 8.55 13.43 6.82
N GLY A 12 9.55 12.54 6.91
CA GLY A 12 9.51 11.37 7.80
C GLY A 12 8.73 10.15 7.28
N LYS A 13 8.21 10.18 6.06
CA LYS A 13 7.45 9.06 5.45
C LYS A 13 8.22 7.75 5.43
N SER A 14 9.47 7.80 4.99
CA SER A 14 10.33 6.61 4.90
C SER A 14 10.57 5.99 6.27
N GLY A 15 10.73 6.82 7.31
CA GLY A 15 10.85 6.35 8.69
C GLY A 15 9.59 5.64 9.19
N LEU A 16 8.41 6.20 8.92
CA LEU A 16 7.13 5.58 9.29
C LEU A 16 6.92 4.25 8.55
N LEU A 17 7.18 4.20 7.24
CA LEU A 17 7.08 2.98 6.46
C LEU A 17 8.07 1.91 6.97
N ASN A 18 9.33 2.29 7.19
CA ASN A 18 10.34 1.39 7.72
C ASN A 18 10.02 0.89 9.13
N GLY A 19 9.45 1.71 10.01
CA GLY A 19 8.97 1.28 11.32
C GLY A 19 7.89 0.20 11.22
N ALA A 20 6.94 0.37 10.29
CA ALA A 20 5.92 -0.64 10.03
C ALA A 20 6.51 -1.93 9.44
N MET A 21 7.47 -1.83 8.50
CA MET A 21 8.12 -2.99 7.91
C MET A 21 9.02 -3.72 8.93
N ALA A 22 9.71 -3.00 9.81
CA ALA A 22 10.50 -3.57 10.89
C ALA A 22 9.64 -4.43 11.82
N HIS A 23 8.48 -3.91 12.22
CA HIS A 23 7.54 -4.66 13.04
C HIS A 23 7.09 -5.94 12.32
N ALA A 24 6.67 -5.83 11.06
CA ALA A 24 6.25 -6.99 10.27
C ALA A 24 7.38 -8.00 10.01
N ALA A 25 8.62 -7.53 9.83
CA ALA A 25 9.79 -8.40 9.65
C ALA A 25 10.12 -9.22 10.91
N LEU A 26 9.85 -8.67 12.09
CA LEU A 26 10.05 -9.36 13.38
C LEU A 26 8.87 -10.26 13.76
N SER A 27 7.73 -10.15 13.07
CA SER A 27 6.53 -10.93 13.32
C SER A 27 6.56 -12.27 12.58
N LEU A 28 6.55 -13.37 13.33
CA LEU A 28 6.55 -14.73 12.78
C LEU A 28 5.22 -15.15 12.16
N ASP A 29 4.16 -14.38 12.39
CA ASP A 29 2.79 -14.66 11.96
C ASP A 29 2.38 -13.87 10.71
N CYS A 30 3.35 -13.36 9.93
CA CYS A 30 3.05 -12.70 8.67
C CYS A 30 4.13 -12.90 7.59
N LYS A 31 3.82 -12.47 6.37
CA LYS A 31 4.75 -12.44 5.23
C LYS A 31 4.85 -11.01 4.70
N LEU A 32 6.06 -10.62 4.31
CA LEU A 32 6.35 -9.31 3.73
C LEU A 32 6.37 -9.39 2.20
N CYS A 33 5.66 -8.46 1.55
CA CYS A 33 5.74 -8.23 0.11
C CYS A 33 6.07 -6.76 -0.14
N LEU A 34 7.25 -6.48 -0.69
CA LEU A 34 7.80 -5.13 -0.74
C LEU A 34 7.92 -4.63 -2.17
N PHE A 35 7.52 -3.39 -2.40
CA PHE A 35 7.63 -2.67 -3.66
C PHE A 35 8.47 -1.42 -3.45
N ASP A 36 9.69 -1.44 -3.99
CA ASP A 36 10.65 -0.36 -3.88
C ASP A 36 11.26 -0.09 -5.27
N GLY A 37 10.62 0.83 -5.98
CA GLY A 37 11.04 1.23 -7.32
C GLY A 37 12.41 1.89 -7.36
N LYS A 38 12.86 2.51 -6.26
CA LYS A 38 14.16 3.21 -6.19
C LYS A 38 15.26 2.35 -5.57
N GLN A 39 14.89 1.27 -4.87
CA GLN A 39 15.78 0.41 -4.08
C GLN A 39 16.56 1.17 -3.00
N VAL A 40 15.98 2.23 -2.46
CA VAL A 40 16.62 3.08 -1.45
C VAL A 40 16.02 2.84 -0.07
N GLU A 41 14.71 2.63 0.00
CA GLU A 41 13.95 2.80 1.24
C GLU A 41 13.61 1.48 1.93
N LEU A 42 13.35 0.42 1.15
CA LEU A 42 12.97 -0.90 1.67
C LEU A 42 14.05 -1.96 1.44
N GLY A 43 15.17 -1.61 0.78
CA GLY A 43 16.24 -2.55 0.45
C GLY A 43 16.81 -3.31 1.66
N GLN A 44 16.83 -2.69 2.84
CA GLN A 44 17.28 -3.34 4.08
C GLN A 44 16.42 -4.54 4.51
N TRP A 45 15.17 -4.62 4.05
CA TRP A 45 14.25 -5.72 4.37
C TRP A 45 14.20 -6.79 3.28
N ARG A 46 15.04 -6.69 2.24
CA ARG A 46 14.99 -7.58 1.08
C ARG A 46 15.13 -9.05 1.44
N GLU A 47 16.08 -9.37 2.33
CA GLU A 47 16.39 -10.75 2.73
C GLU A 47 15.29 -11.40 3.58
N CYS A 48 14.46 -10.61 4.27
CA CYS A 48 13.34 -11.13 5.05
C CYS A 48 11.99 -11.06 4.31
N ALA A 49 11.95 -10.49 3.11
CA ALA A 49 10.74 -10.39 2.31
C ALA A 49 10.42 -11.73 1.60
N ASP A 50 9.15 -12.12 1.57
CA ASP A 50 8.69 -13.23 0.70
C ASP A 50 8.87 -12.86 -0.78
N VAL A 51 8.63 -11.58 -1.09
CA VAL A 51 8.81 -11.01 -2.42
C VAL A 51 9.32 -9.58 -2.30
N PHE A 52 10.36 -9.25 -3.08
CA PHE A 52 10.86 -7.89 -3.25
C PHE A 52 10.77 -7.48 -4.73
N VAL A 53 10.06 -6.39 -4.99
CA VAL A 53 9.85 -5.81 -6.33
C VAL A 53 10.66 -4.53 -6.45
N GLY A 54 11.62 -4.53 -7.38
CA GLY A 54 12.48 -3.38 -7.67
C GLY A 54 11.89 -2.43 -8.74
N PRO A 55 12.72 -1.79 -9.58
CA PRO A 55 12.30 -0.88 -10.66
C PRO A 55 11.65 -1.61 -11.86
N ASN A 56 10.78 -2.60 -11.63
CA ASN A 56 10.21 -3.44 -12.68
C ASN A 56 8.68 -3.49 -12.57
N LEU A 57 8.00 -2.72 -13.43
CA LEU A 57 6.53 -2.67 -13.46
C LEU A 57 5.91 -4.01 -13.87
N GLY A 58 6.53 -4.76 -14.78
CA GLY A 58 6.04 -6.09 -15.18
C GLY A 58 6.05 -7.06 -14.00
N GLN A 59 7.11 -7.06 -13.21
CA GLN A 59 7.20 -7.82 -11.95
C GLN A 59 6.15 -7.34 -10.96
N ALA A 60 5.99 -6.03 -10.79
CA ALA A 60 4.98 -5.46 -9.89
C ALA A 60 3.56 -5.94 -10.24
N LEU A 61 3.19 -5.91 -11.52
CA LEU A 61 1.92 -6.43 -12.03
C LEU A 61 1.76 -7.92 -11.76
N SER A 62 2.80 -8.72 -12.01
CA SER A 62 2.77 -10.16 -11.75
C SER A 62 2.54 -10.47 -10.26
N VAL A 63 3.18 -9.72 -9.38
CA VAL A 63 3.05 -9.89 -7.92
C VAL A 63 1.66 -9.47 -7.44
N LEU A 64 1.13 -8.35 -7.92
CA LEU A 64 -0.24 -7.93 -7.60
C LEU A 64 -1.28 -8.94 -8.10
N LYS A 65 -1.13 -9.50 -9.31
CA LYS A 65 -1.99 -10.57 -9.82
C LYS A 65 -1.91 -11.85 -8.97
N ARG A 66 -0.72 -12.21 -8.49
CA ARG A 66 -0.53 -13.33 -7.53
C ARG A 66 -1.28 -13.06 -6.22
N LEU A 67 -1.17 -11.85 -5.68
CA LEU A 67 -1.88 -11.45 -4.46
C LEU A 67 -3.40 -11.46 -4.65
N GLN A 68 -3.90 -11.00 -5.81
CA GLN A 68 -5.32 -11.06 -6.15
C GLN A 68 -5.82 -12.52 -6.26
N THR A 69 -5.07 -13.38 -6.93
CA THR A 69 -5.39 -14.82 -7.00
C THR A 69 -5.44 -15.45 -5.60
N MET A 70 -4.51 -15.09 -4.71
CA MET A 70 -4.51 -15.54 -3.32
C MET A 70 -5.72 -15.01 -2.56
N MET A 71 -6.08 -13.74 -2.77
CA MET A 71 -7.27 -13.11 -2.19
C MET A 71 -8.53 -13.88 -2.57
N ASP A 72 -8.72 -14.18 -3.86
CA ASP A 72 -9.89 -14.90 -4.36
C ASP A 72 -9.99 -16.31 -3.77
N ARG A 73 -8.86 -17.04 -3.68
CA ARG A 73 -8.80 -18.36 -3.03
C ARG A 73 -9.20 -18.31 -1.56
N ARG A 74 -8.71 -17.31 -0.82
CA ARG A 74 -9.07 -17.13 0.60
C ARG A 74 -10.54 -16.73 0.76
N TYR A 75 -11.10 -15.96 -0.17
CA TYR A 75 -12.54 -15.68 -0.18
C TYR A 75 -13.38 -16.93 -0.44
N ALA A 76 -12.99 -17.77 -1.40
CA ALA A 76 -13.66 -19.05 -1.66
C ALA A 76 -13.65 -19.96 -0.41
N TYR A 77 -12.52 -20.01 0.31
CA TYR A 77 -12.43 -20.70 1.59
C TYR A 77 -13.38 -20.12 2.64
N LEU A 78 -13.42 -18.79 2.80
CA LEU A 78 -14.32 -18.14 3.75
C LEU A 78 -15.79 -18.44 3.43
N LEU A 79 -16.16 -18.41 2.15
CA LEU A 79 -17.50 -18.76 1.70
C LEU A 79 -17.84 -20.22 2.04
N ALA A 80 -16.95 -21.17 1.75
CA ALA A 80 -17.14 -22.59 2.04
C ALA A 80 -17.31 -22.85 3.56
N CYS A 81 -16.67 -22.05 4.41
CA CYS A 81 -16.82 -22.14 5.86
C CYS A 81 -17.95 -21.27 6.44
N GLY A 82 -18.69 -20.50 5.63
CA GLY A 82 -19.70 -19.55 6.12
C GLY A 82 -19.14 -18.40 6.98
N ARG A 83 -17.87 -18.03 6.77
CA ARG A 83 -17.15 -17.01 7.55
C ARG A 83 -16.91 -15.73 6.75
N ARG A 84 -16.67 -14.63 7.46
CA ARG A 84 -16.45 -13.28 6.85
C ARG A 84 -15.00 -12.82 6.86
N LYS A 85 -14.14 -13.44 7.65
CA LYS A 85 -12.75 -13.00 7.84
C LYS A 85 -11.87 -14.19 8.23
N ILE A 86 -10.64 -14.21 7.74
CA ILE A 86 -9.62 -15.12 8.26
C ILE A 86 -9.16 -14.68 9.66
N THR A 87 -8.72 -15.65 10.43
CA THR A 87 -8.27 -15.51 11.82
C THR A 87 -6.89 -16.14 11.98
N PRO A 88 -6.16 -15.86 13.07
CA PRO A 88 -4.88 -16.52 13.36
C PRO A 88 -4.96 -18.04 13.50
N ARG A 89 -6.17 -18.63 13.60
CA ARG A 89 -6.38 -20.09 13.66
C ARG A 89 -6.40 -20.75 12.28
N ASP A 90 -6.55 -19.96 11.22
CA ASP A 90 -6.52 -20.47 9.85
C ASP A 90 -5.08 -20.67 9.40
N ALA A 91 -4.83 -21.63 8.50
CA ALA A 91 -3.48 -21.92 7.98
C ALA A 91 -2.88 -20.82 7.07
N PHE A 92 -3.55 -19.67 6.97
CA PHE A 92 -3.16 -18.58 6.08
C PHE A 92 -2.40 -17.50 6.85
N LEU A 93 -1.10 -17.36 6.56
CA LEU A 93 -0.35 -16.21 7.03
C LEU A 93 -0.82 -14.93 6.31
N PRO A 94 -1.13 -13.84 7.04
CA PRO A 94 -1.37 -12.54 6.43
C PRO A 94 -0.14 -12.01 5.69
N TYR A 95 -0.39 -11.24 4.63
CA TYR A 95 0.63 -10.49 3.90
C TYR A 95 0.55 -9.01 4.29
N VAL A 96 1.70 -8.44 4.64
CA VAL A 96 1.91 -7.01 4.75
C VAL A 96 2.60 -6.55 3.47
N VAL A 97 1.90 -5.74 2.70
CA VAL A 97 2.33 -5.22 1.40
C VAL A 97 2.84 -3.79 1.60
N GLY A 98 4.15 -3.60 1.56
CA GLY A 98 4.80 -2.29 1.66
C GLY A 98 5.07 -1.71 0.28
N ILE A 99 4.64 -0.48 0.01
CA ILE A 99 4.92 0.23 -1.25
C ILE A 99 5.54 1.58 -0.89
N ASP A 100 6.82 1.79 -1.22
CA ASP A 100 7.52 3.04 -0.93
C ASP A 100 6.98 4.24 -1.72
N GLU A 101 6.70 4.03 -3.00
CA GLU A 101 6.21 5.10 -3.86
C GLU A 101 5.20 4.56 -4.86
N ILE A 102 3.91 4.76 -4.58
CA ILE A 102 2.83 4.39 -5.48
C ILE A 102 3.02 5.04 -6.85
N ALA A 103 3.41 6.33 -6.89
CA ALA A 103 3.57 7.10 -8.11
C ALA A 103 4.63 6.52 -9.06
N TYR A 104 5.59 5.77 -8.53
CA TYR A 104 6.61 5.15 -9.35
C TYR A 104 5.96 4.18 -10.33
N PHE A 105 5.12 3.28 -9.82
CA PHE A 105 4.45 2.24 -10.60
C PHE A 105 3.15 2.71 -11.27
N SER A 106 2.43 3.67 -10.69
CA SER A 106 1.15 4.16 -11.24
C SER A 106 1.27 5.36 -12.18
N ALA A 107 2.39 6.10 -12.15
CA ALA A 107 2.53 7.34 -12.92
C ALA A 107 3.87 7.49 -13.65
N THR A 108 4.95 6.86 -13.20
CA THR A 108 6.30 7.18 -13.70
C THR A 108 6.82 6.19 -14.74
N VAL A 109 6.79 4.88 -14.46
CA VAL A 109 7.44 3.88 -15.32
C VAL A 109 6.44 3.11 -16.18
N GLY A 110 6.92 2.57 -17.31
CA GLY A 110 6.14 1.68 -18.18
C GLY A 110 5.10 2.39 -19.04
N ARG A 111 4.31 1.59 -19.77
CA ARG A 111 3.27 2.10 -20.67
C ARG A 111 2.04 2.50 -19.87
N LYS A 112 1.24 3.42 -20.41
CA LYS A 112 -0.02 3.86 -19.79
C LYS A 112 -0.91 2.68 -19.36
N GLN A 113 -1.10 1.69 -20.24
CA GLN A 113 -1.89 0.51 -19.92
C GLN A 113 -1.35 -0.25 -18.68
N ASP A 114 -0.03 -0.45 -18.62
CA ASP A 114 0.60 -1.19 -17.51
C ASP A 114 0.44 -0.42 -16.17
N ARG A 115 0.46 0.92 -16.23
CA ARG A 115 0.24 1.81 -15.08
C ARG A 115 -1.23 1.79 -14.60
N ASP A 116 -2.17 1.82 -15.54
CA ASP A 116 -3.60 1.74 -15.27
C ASP A 116 -3.96 0.38 -14.65
N ASP A 117 -3.36 -0.71 -15.17
CA ASP A 117 -3.49 -2.06 -14.61
C ASP A 117 -2.94 -2.12 -13.17
N PHE A 118 -1.79 -1.50 -12.90
CA PHE A 118 -1.21 -1.45 -11.56
C PHE A 118 -2.15 -0.72 -10.58
N ALA A 119 -2.67 0.44 -10.97
CA ALA A 119 -3.59 1.21 -10.14
C ALA A 119 -4.90 0.43 -9.86
N SER A 120 -5.43 -0.26 -10.87
CA SER A 120 -6.63 -1.10 -10.74
C SER A 120 -6.41 -2.27 -9.77
N LEU A 121 -5.30 -3.01 -9.94
CA LEU A 121 -4.96 -4.13 -9.07
C LEU A 121 -4.71 -3.68 -7.63
N LEU A 122 -3.96 -2.59 -7.42
CA LEU A 122 -3.71 -2.04 -6.09
C LEU A 122 -5.03 -1.65 -5.41
N ARG A 123 -5.93 -0.97 -6.13
CA ARG A 123 -7.25 -0.61 -5.62
C ARG A 123 -8.05 -1.84 -5.15
N ASP A 124 -8.06 -2.91 -5.94
CA ASP A 124 -8.76 -4.15 -5.59
C ASP A 124 -8.20 -4.77 -4.29
N LEU A 125 -6.87 -4.83 -4.16
CA LEU A 125 -6.20 -5.27 -2.93
C LEU A 125 -6.58 -4.42 -1.72
N VAL A 126 -6.59 -3.09 -1.86
CA VAL A 126 -6.95 -2.19 -0.75
C VAL A 126 -8.43 -2.34 -0.37
N ALA A 127 -9.32 -2.52 -1.36
CA ALA A 127 -10.75 -2.65 -1.15
C ALA A 127 -11.14 -3.96 -0.44
N ARG A 128 -10.58 -5.09 -0.88
CA ARG A 128 -11.02 -6.43 -0.49
C ARG A 128 -10.01 -7.19 0.38
N GLY A 129 -8.73 -6.84 0.34
CA GLY A 129 -7.64 -7.62 0.96
C GLY A 129 -7.76 -7.80 2.48
N ARG A 130 -8.34 -6.84 3.21
CA ARG A 130 -8.37 -6.85 4.68
C ARG A 130 -9.03 -8.12 5.25
N ALA A 131 -10.14 -8.58 4.66
CA ALA A 131 -10.88 -9.71 5.19
C ALA A 131 -10.10 -11.03 5.09
N VAL A 132 -9.21 -11.11 4.10
CA VAL A 132 -8.39 -12.28 3.78
C VAL A 132 -6.91 -12.08 4.16
N GLY A 133 -6.63 -11.09 5.01
CA GLY A 133 -5.29 -10.84 5.56
C GLY A 133 -4.27 -10.36 4.55
N ILE A 134 -4.66 -9.56 3.57
CA ILE A 134 -3.72 -8.78 2.74
C ILE A 134 -3.87 -7.33 3.17
N ILE A 135 -2.82 -6.78 3.76
CA ILE A 135 -2.81 -5.43 4.34
C ILE A 135 -1.81 -4.58 3.58
N VAL A 136 -2.27 -3.47 3.01
CA VAL A 136 -1.45 -2.56 2.21
C VAL A 136 -1.02 -1.36 3.05
N ILE A 137 0.27 -1.10 3.08
CA ILE A 137 0.89 0.12 3.61
C ILE A 137 1.62 0.78 2.44
N ALA A 138 1.09 1.90 1.97
CA ALA A 138 1.57 2.53 0.76
C ALA A 138 1.91 3.99 1.00
N ALA A 139 3.03 4.44 0.44
CA ALA A 139 3.53 5.79 0.56
C ALA A 139 3.59 6.51 -0.79
N THR A 140 3.54 7.84 -0.74
CA THR A 140 3.83 8.70 -1.88
C THR A 140 4.47 10.01 -1.44
N GLN A 141 5.44 10.47 -2.22
CA GLN A 141 6.07 11.78 -2.08
C GLN A 141 5.39 12.85 -2.93
N ARG A 142 4.51 12.45 -3.84
CA ARG A 142 3.76 13.31 -4.76
C ARG A 142 2.28 13.20 -4.46
N PRO A 143 1.77 13.97 -3.47
CA PRO A 143 0.35 14.02 -3.19
C PRO A 143 -0.35 14.80 -4.30
N SER A 144 -0.79 14.08 -5.33
CA SER A 144 -1.60 14.60 -6.44
C SER A 144 -2.78 13.66 -6.71
N SER A 145 -3.90 14.19 -7.21
CA SER A 145 -5.13 13.41 -7.43
C SER A 145 -5.01 12.42 -8.59
N ASP A 146 -4.07 12.62 -9.51
CA ASP A 146 -3.69 11.67 -10.55
C ASP A 146 -2.91 10.47 -10.01
N ILE A 147 -2.16 10.66 -8.93
CA ILE A 147 -1.38 9.59 -8.28
C ILE A 147 -2.21 8.86 -7.24
N ILE A 148 -2.94 9.60 -6.40
CA ILE A 148 -3.89 9.06 -5.44
C ILE A 148 -5.29 9.56 -5.82
N PRO A 149 -6.01 8.85 -6.70
CA PRO A 149 -7.41 9.14 -6.93
C PRO A 149 -8.17 9.09 -5.61
N THR A 150 -9.12 10.02 -5.41
CA THR A 150 -10.00 10.08 -4.23
C THR A 150 -10.59 8.70 -3.90
N SER A 151 -11.00 7.98 -4.94
CA SER A 151 -11.60 6.66 -4.82
C SER A 151 -10.63 5.54 -4.38
N LEU A 152 -9.31 5.74 -4.51
CA LEU A 152 -8.30 4.87 -3.89
C LEU A 152 -8.00 5.34 -2.46
N ARG A 153 -7.78 6.65 -2.25
CA ARG A 153 -7.53 7.26 -0.94
C ARG A 153 -8.59 6.84 0.09
N ASP A 154 -9.85 6.88 -0.32
CA ASP A 154 -10.98 6.66 0.59
C ASP A 154 -11.07 5.20 1.07
N LEU A 155 -10.44 4.26 0.37
CA LEU A 155 -10.32 2.85 0.79
C LEU A 155 -9.29 2.65 1.92
N PHE A 156 -8.32 3.57 2.06
CA PHE A 156 -7.36 3.53 3.16
C PHE A 156 -8.04 4.03 4.44
N ALA A 157 -8.19 3.12 5.40
CA ALA A 157 -8.83 3.42 6.68
C ALA A 157 -7.94 4.31 7.57
N TRP A 158 -6.62 4.16 7.46
CA TRP A 158 -5.65 5.00 8.14
C TRP A 158 -4.91 5.84 7.11
N ARG A 159 -4.70 7.12 7.41
CA ARG A 159 -3.98 8.06 6.57
C ARG A 159 -3.05 8.88 7.44
N PHE A 160 -1.83 9.07 6.97
CA PHE A 160 -0.82 9.88 7.62
C PHE A 160 -0.30 10.90 6.61
N ALA A 161 -0.45 12.18 6.92
CA ALA A 161 0.18 13.27 6.18
C ALA A 161 1.34 13.81 7.02
N GLY A 162 2.56 13.63 6.54
CA GLY A 162 3.70 14.43 6.97
C GLY A 162 3.68 15.80 6.30
N ARG A 163 4.71 16.62 6.56
CA ARG A 163 4.86 17.97 5.98
C ARG A 163 4.53 18.01 4.48
N CYS A 164 3.65 18.91 4.06
CA CYS A 164 3.16 19.14 2.71
C CYS A 164 3.45 20.57 2.26
N THR A 165 3.45 20.84 0.94
CA THR A 165 3.74 22.19 0.43
C THR A 165 2.53 23.11 0.48
N THR A 166 1.34 22.51 0.52
CA THR A 166 0.07 23.24 0.42
C THR A 166 -1.03 22.50 1.20
N ASN A 167 -2.06 23.24 1.59
CA ASN A 167 -3.29 22.68 2.16
C ASN A 167 -3.95 21.67 1.20
N SER A 168 -3.87 21.89 -0.11
CA SER A 168 -4.42 20.95 -1.11
C SER A 168 -3.68 19.62 -1.10
N SER A 169 -2.35 19.65 -1.00
CA SER A 169 -1.50 18.46 -0.87
C SER A 169 -1.80 17.69 0.41
N SER A 170 -2.05 18.39 1.52
CA SER A 170 -2.50 17.79 2.78
C SER A 170 -3.86 17.09 2.60
N ASP A 171 -4.84 17.75 1.98
CA ASP A 171 -6.18 17.22 1.75
C ASP A 171 -6.22 16.03 0.76
N ILE A 172 -5.27 15.96 -0.19
CA ILE A 172 -5.10 14.78 -1.05
C ILE A 172 -4.77 13.54 -0.24
N VAL A 173 -4.08 13.68 0.90
CA VAL A 173 -3.75 12.57 1.79
C VAL A 173 -4.84 12.36 2.84
N LEU A 174 -5.24 13.39 3.57
CA LEU A 174 -6.15 13.27 4.72
C LEU A 174 -7.62 13.09 4.31
N GLY A 175 -8.04 13.75 3.23
CA GLY A 175 -9.44 13.94 2.88
C GLY A 175 -9.70 15.40 2.52
N GLN A 176 -10.70 15.68 1.67
CA GLN A 176 -11.08 17.07 1.41
C GLN A 176 -11.70 17.70 2.65
N GLY A 177 -11.33 18.95 2.95
CA GLY A 177 -11.95 19.77 3.98
C GLY A 177 -11.23 19.75 5.34
N TRP A 178 -10.24 18.88 5.54
CA TRP A 178 -9.47 18.85 6.81
C TRP A 178 -8.69 20.14 7.03
N ALA A 179 -8.03 20.65 5.97
CA ALA A 179 -7.31 21.91 6.07
C ALA A 179 -8.21 23.10 6.43
N GLN A 180 -9.46 23.12 5.96
CA GLN A 180 -10.44 24.16 6.30
C GLN A 180 -10.90 24.10 7.76
N LEU A 181 -10.87 22.90 8.35
CA LEU A 181 -11.17 22.68 9.77
C LEU A 181 -9.95 22.94 10.69
N GLY A 182 -8.85 23.46 10.14
CA GLY A 182 -7.62 23.77 10.89
C GLY A 182 -6.64 22.58 11.00
N TRP A 183 -6.95 21.44 10.39
CA TRP A 183 -6.10 20.25 10.40
C TRP A 183 -5.33 20.16 9.07
N SER A 184 -4.15 20.77 9.02
CA SER A 184 -3.29 20.78 7.84
C SER A 184 -1.88 20.30 8.18
N ALA A 185 -1.26 19.60 7.24
CA ALA A 185 0.15 19.23 7.29
C ALA A 185 1.04 20.19 6.47
N ASN A 186 0.50 21.32 6.00
CA ASN A 186 1.28 22.41 5.39
C ASN A 186 2.17 23.12 6.42
#